data_AF-A0A7C3X306-F1
#
_entry.id   AF-A0A7C3X306-F1
#
_cell.length_a   1.000
_cell.length_b   1.000
_cell.length_c   1.000
_cell.angle_alpha   90.00
_cell.angle_beta   90.00
_cell.angle_gamma   90.00
#
_symmetry.space_group_name_H-M   'P 1'
#
loop_
_entity.id
_entity.type
_entity.pdbx_description
1 polymer ?
#
loop_
_entity_poly.entity_id
_entity_poly.type
_entity_poly.pdbx_seq_one_letter_code
_entity_poly.pdbx_strand_id
1 'polypeptide(L)'
;MWKGQEAEDPGAREKRRAAWDRVFPVRRRPKMPKRTKGAKVSRRRILYGKHGVAAGANSREDWEKREGGSMRPEIFALCAAIFWSLGSAFGKKGMGMAGLSAEQGLFLRLGLSALLVLLLVLPRISQYGQAWSTPEGKKGMLLILAFEGVVAGTLGMLAFYTAIRQGELSRVVPLAFTTPFWGFLLGVLLHGEKVTALKAGGVAAMLLGIVLLNL
;
A
#
# COMPACT_ATOMS: atom_id res chain seq x y z
N MET A 1 75.05 6.72 -16.77
CA MET A 1 74.43 5.70 -15.89
C MET A 1 73.08 5.32 -16.50
N TRP A 2 72.99 4.08 -17.02
CA TRP A 2 71.79 3.27 -17.35
C TRP A 2 70.78 3.80 -18.40
N LYS A 3 70.74 3.19 -19.60
CA LYS A 3 69.85 2.07 -20.06
C LYS A 3 68.38 2.50 -20.11
N GLY A 4 67.62 2.45 -21.20
CA GLY A 4 67.67 1.66 -22.43
C GLY A 4 66.20 1.36 -22.75
N GLN A 5 65.63 1.98 -23.79
CA GLN A 5 64.23 1.75 -24.17
C GLN A 5 64.11 0.35 -24.78
N GLU A 6 63.51 -0.58 -24.05
CA GLU A 6 63.09 -1.88 -24.60
C GLU A 6 61.91 -1.66 -25.54
N ALA A 7 62.15 -1.89 -26.83
CA ALA A 7 61.11 -1.97 -27.85
C ALA A 7 60.27 -3.23 -27.59
N GLU A 8 58.96 -3.06 -27.36
CA GLU A 8 58.04 -4.19 -27.22
C GLU A 8 58.01 -5.05 -28.49
N ASP A 9 58.19 -6.36 -28.31
CA ASP A 9 58.06 -7.39 -29.36
C ASP A 9 56.65 -7.34 -30.01
N PRO A 10 56.55 -7.07 -31.31
CA PRO A 10 55.29 -7.05 -32.05
C PRO A 10 54.49 -8.35 -31.91
N GLY A 11 55.16 -9.49 -31.80
CA GLY A 11 54.53 -10.81 -31.68
C GLY A 11 53.80 -11.01 -30.34
N ALA A 12 54.25 -10.34 -29.28
CA ALA A 12 53.61 -10.39 -27.97
C ALA A 12 52.30 -9.60 -27.92
N ARG A 13 52.18 -8.50 -28.68
CA ARG A 13 50.93 -7.72 -28.79
C ARG A 13 49.85 -8.49 -29.54
N GLU A 14 50.20 -9.20 -30.61
CA GLU A 14 49.24 -9.93 -31.42
C GLU A 14 48.64 -11.13 -30.66
N LYS A 15 49.48 -11.87 -29.92
CA LYS A 15 49.01 -12.96 -29.04
C LYS A 15 48.08 -12.46 -27.93
N ARG A 16 48.37 -11.30 -27.32
CA ARG A 16 47.48 -10.67 -26.32
C ARG A 16 46.14 -10.26 -26.93
N ARG A 17 46.13 -9.75 -28.16
CA ARG A 17 44.90 -9.33 -28.86
C ARG A 17 44.02 -10.53 -29.23
N ALA A 18 44.63 -11.60 -29.73
CA ALA A 18 43.93 -12.85 -30.03
C ALA A 18 43.36 -13.54 -28.77
N ALA A 19 44.05 -13.42 -27.62
CA ALA A 19 43.54 -13.90 -26.34
C ALA A 19 42.34 -13.07 -25.84
N TRP A 20 42.41 -11.74 -26.00
CA TRP A 20 41.31 -10.82 -25.65
C TRP A 20 40.04 -11.05 -26.47
N ASP A 21 40.16 -11.30 -27.77
CA ASP A 21 39.01 -11.54 -28.67
C ASP A 21 38.28 -12.85 -28.38
N ARG A 22 38.93 -13.84 -27.74
CA ARG A 22 38.28 -15.09 -27.28
C ARG A 22 37.46 -14.91 -26.00
N VAL A 23 37.89 -14.02 -25.10
CA VAL A 23 37.22 -13.80 -23.81
C VAL A 23 36.05 -12.83 -23.96
N PHE A 24 36.16 -11.85 -24.87
CA PHE A 24 35.11 -10.87 -25.14
C PHE A 24 34.76 -10.84 -26.64
N PRO A 25 33.90 -11.76 -27.12
CA PRO A 25 33.45 -11.71 -28.51
C PRO A 25 32.66 -10.43 -28.74
N VAL A 26 33.25 -9.48 -29.47
CA VAL A 26 32.56 -8.27 -29.92
C VAL A 26 31.42 -8.70 -30.85
N ARG A 27 30.19 -8.70 -30.35
CA ARG A 27 28.98 -8.91 -31.16
C ARG A 27 28.96 -7.88 -32.28
N ARG A 28 29.20 -8.33 -33.52
CA ARG A 28 29.03 -7.49 -34.71
C ARG A 28 27.58 -6.99 -34.74
N ARG A 29 27.39 -5.68 -34.74
CA ARG A 29 26.05 -5.08 -34.86
C ARG A 29 25.39 -5.58 -36.16
N PRO A 30 24.11 -5.97 -36.14
CA PRO A 30 23.40 -6.28 -37.37
C PRO A 30 23.38 -5.03 -38.27
N LYS A 31 23.66 -5.22 -39.57
CA LYS A 31 23.54 -4.15 -40.57
C LYS A 31 22.10 -3.63 -40.55
N MET A 32 21.93 -2.32 -40.33
CA MET A 32 20.62 -1.68 -40.43
C MET A 32 20.07 -1.81 -41.86
N PRO A 33 18.79 -2.14 -42.05
CA PRO A 33 18.16 -2.09 -43.36
C PRO A 33 18.13 -0.64 -43.86
N LYS A 34 18.36 -0.48 -45.18
CA LYS A 34 18.32 0.82 -45.85
C LYS A 34 16.93 1.45 -45.65
N ARG A 35 16.94 2.72 -45.21
CA ARG A 35 15.77 3.54 -44.91
C ARG A 35 14.92 3.74 -46.17
N THR A 36 13.80 3.01 -46.28
CA THR A 36 12.76 3.32 -47.27
C THR A 36 12.11 4.65 -46.89
N LYS A 37 12.08 5.59 -47.84
CA LYS A 37 11.37 6.86 -47.70
C LYS A 37 9.87 6.58 -47.81
N GLY A 38 9.10 7.03 -46.82
CA GLY A 38 7.64 7.15 -46.94
C GLY A 38 6.84 6.26 -45.99
N ALA A 39 6.85 6.59 -44.70
CA ALA A 39 5.74 6.25 -43.80
C ALA A 39 5.64 7.34 -42.73
N LYS A 40 4.50 8.03 -42.65
CA LYS A 40 4.19 9.00 -41.59
C LYS A 40 4.13 8.25 -40.25
N VAL A 41 5.23 8.27 -39.51
CA VAL A 41 5.27 7.79 -38.13
C VAL A 41 4.62 8.87 -37.25
N SER A 42 3.43 8.54 -36.74
CA SER A 42 2.77 9.27 -35.66
C SER A 42 3.77 9.48 -34.51
N ARG A 43 4.16 10.73 -34.29
CA ARG A 43 5.01 11.16 -33.18
C ARG A 43 4.22 11.04 -31.88
N ARG A 44 4.14 9.83 -31.33
CA ARG A 44 3.67 9.63 -29.96
C ARG A 44 4.33 8.40 -29.32
N ARG A 45 5.63 8.24 -29.54
CA ARG A 45 6.45 7.26 -28.85
C ARG A 45 7.85 7.83 -28.74
N ILE A 46 8.38 7.80 -27.52
CA ILE A 46 9.68 8.30 -27.01
C ILE A 46 9.49 9.53 -26.10
N LEU A 47 9.16 9.24 -24.84
CA LEU A 47 9.76 9.84 -23.64
C LEU A 47 9.04 9.28 -22.40
N TYR A 48 9.34 8.04 -22.01
CA TYR A 48 9.19 7.58 -20.63
C TYR A 48 10.31 6.58 -20.34
N GLY A 49 11.33 7.07 -19.63
CA GLY A 49 12.45 6.28 -19.15
C GLY A 49 12.09 5.50 -17.89
N LYS A 50 12.41 4.20 -17.91
CA LYS A 50 12.78 3.28 -16.82
C LYS A 50 12.09 3.24 -15.44
N HIS A 51 11.12 4.10 -15.13
CA HIS A 51 10.21 3.92 -14.00
C HIS A 51 8.79 4.19 -14.48
N GLY A 52 8.18 3.16 -15.07
CA GLY A 52 6.85 3.24 -15.66
C GLY A 52 5.77 3.37 -14.60
N VAL A 53 5.36 4.60 -14.30
CA VAL A 53 3.99 4.87 -13.88
C VAL A 53 3.18 5.01 -15.17
N ALA A 54 2.65 3.89 -15.65
CA ALA A 54 1.72 3.86 -16.77
C ALA A 54 0.39 4.47 -16.28
N ALA A 55 0.20 5.76 -16.55
CA ALA A 55 -1.11 6.36 -16.51
C ALA A 55 -1.87 5.93 -17.79
N GLY A 56 -2.87 5.07 -17.63
CA GLY A 56 -3.88 4.83 -18.66
C GLY A 56 -4.21 3.36 -18.91
N ALA A 57 -5.51 3.06 -18.76
CA ALA A 57 -6.24 1.84 -19.10
C ALA A 57 -6.04 0.62 -18.17
N ASN A 58 -7.07 0.44 -17.32
CA ASN A 58 -7.36 -0.68 -16.42
C ASN A 58 -6.55 -0.81 -15.12
N SER A 59 -6.57 0.25 -14.31
CA SER A 59 -5.93 0.28 -13.00
C SER A 59 -6.38 -0.87 -12.08
N ARG A 60 -7.64 -1.31 -12.14
CA ARG A 60 -8.17 -2.41 -11.30
C ARG A 60 -7.46 -3.73 -11.58
N GLU A 61 -7.39 -4.15 -12.84
CA GLU A 61 -6.71 -5.39 -13.23
C GLU A 61 -5.19 -5.32 -12.98
N ASP A 62 -4.61 -4.13 -13.09
CA ASP A 62 -3.18 -3.90 -12.82
C ASP A 62 -2.83 -3.96 -11.33
N TRP A 63 -3.73 -3.54 -10.43
CA TRP A 63 -3.55 -3.70 -8.98
C TRP A 63 -3.67 -5.17 -8.56
N GLU A 64 -4.69 -5.88 -9.04
CA GLU A 64 -4.90 -7.30 -8.74
C GLU A 64 -3.75 -8.20 -9.23
N LYS A 65 -3.18 -7.92 -10.40
CA LYS A 65 -2.03 -8.68 -10.94
C LYS A 65 -0.72 -8.44 -10.18
N ARG A 66 -0.55 -7.28 -9.53
CA ARG A 66 0.68 -6.94 -8.78
C ARG A 66 0.76 -7.63 -7.41
N GLU A 67 -0.37 -8.01 -6.84
CA GLU A 67 -0.45 -8.74 -5.56
C GLU A 67 -0.43 -10.28 -5.75
N GLY A 68 0.14 -10.74 -6.87
CA GLY A 68 0.19 -12.14 -7.32
C GLY A 68 0.71 -13.14 -6.27
N GLY A 69 -0.24 -13.62 -5.47
CA GLY A 69 -0.12 -14.58 -4.39
C GLY A 69 -1.43 -14.53 -3.60
N SER A 70 -2.54 -14.90 -4.26
CA SER A 70 -3.92 -14.68 -3.79
C SER A 70 -4.24 -15.45 -2.51
N MET A 71 -3.77 -14.95 -1.38
CA MET A 71 -4.41 -15.20 -0.09
C MET A 71 -5.78 -14.54 -0.13
N ARG A 72 -6.81 -15.29 0.22
CA ARG A 72 -8.19 -14.81 0.27
C ARG A 72 -8.28 -13.56 1.17
N PRO A 73 -8.74 -12.39 0.68
CA PRO A 73 -8.83 -11.16 1.49
C PRO A 73 -9.66 -11.35 2.77
N GLU A 74 -10.58 -12.31 2.76
CA GLU A 74 -11.36 -12.72 3.93
C GLU A 74 -10.48 -13.20 5.09
N ILE A 75 -9.32 -13.82 4.81
CA ILE A 75 -8.37 -14.25 5.84
C ILE A 75 -7.80 -13.04 6.57
N PHE A 76 -7.39 -12.00 5.84
CA PHE A 76 -6.88 -10.77 6.45
C PHE A 76 -7.96 -10.05 7.25
N ALA A 77 -9.21 -10.04 6.77
CA ALA A 77 -10.34 -9.46 7.50
C ALA A 77 -10.61 -10.21 8.83
N LEU A 78 -10.53 -11.55 8.82
CA LEU A 78 -10.66 -12.36 10.04
C LEU A 78 -9.51 -12.11 11.01
N CYS A 79 -8.27 -12.06 10.52
CA CYS A 79 -7.12 -11.70 11.35
C CYS A 79 -7.27 -10.30 11.97
N ALA A 80 -7.76 -9.33 11.20
CA ALA A 80 -8.03 -7.98 11.69
C ALA A 80 -9.08 -8.00 12.81
N ALA A 81 -10.18 -8.75 12.64
CA ALA A 81 -11.21 -8.88 13.67
C ALA A 81 -10.66 -9.45 14.99
N ILE A 82 -9.78 -10.46 14.92
CA ILE A 82 -9.11 -11.04 16.08
C ILE A 82 -8.21 -10.00 16.76
N PHE A 83 -7.34 -9.33 16.00
CA PHE A 83 -6.41 -8.34 16.57
C PHE A 83 -7.12 -7.13 17.17
N TRP A 84 -8.21 -6.66 16.56
CA TRP A 84 -9.03 -5.59 17.14
C TRP A 84 -9.73 -6.01 18.42
N SER A 85 -10.21 -7.26 18.49
CA SER A 85 -10.85 -7.80 19.70
C SER A 85 -9.84 -7.95 20.84
N LEU A 86 -8.65 -8.49 20.57
CA LEU A 86 -7.56 -8.58 21.55
C LEU A 86 -7.11 -7.18 21.98
N GLY A 87 -6.85 -6.30 21.02
CA GLY A 87 -6.38 -4.94 21.29
C GLY A 87 -7.35 -4.13 22.14
N SER A 88 -8.66 -4.22 21.89
CA SER A 88 -9.67 -3.52 22.69
C SER A 88 -9.83 -4.10 24.10
N ALA A 89 -9.76 -5.43 24.27
CA ALA A 89 -9.82 -6.08 25.58
C ALA A 89 -8.61 -5.71 26.47
N PHE A 90 -7.40 -5.87 25.95
CA PHE A 90 -6.18 -5.53 26.68
C PHE A 90 -5.98 -4.02 26.81
N GLY A 91 -6.40 -3.23 25.82
CA GLY A 91 -6.37 -1.77 25.89
C GLY A 91 -7.25 -1.23 27.00
N LYS A 92 -8.51 -1.71 27.10
CA LYS A 92 -9.40 -1.37 28.21
C LYS A 92 -8.79 -1.75 29.56
N LYS A 93 -8.34 -3.00 29.70
CA LYS A 93 -7.73 -3.51 30.94
C LYS A 93 -6.49 -2.71 31.34
N GLY A 94 -5.60 -2.44 30.38
CA GLY A 94 -4.37 -1.69 30.58
C GLY A 94 -4.62 -0.25 31.02
N MET A 95 -5.59 0.45 30.40
CA MET A 95 -6.00 1.79 30.85
C MET A 95 -6.53 1.76 32.28
N GLY A 96 -7.33 0.75 32.63
CA GLY A 96 -7.86 0.58 34.00
C GLY A 96 -6.74 0.36 35.03
N MET A 97 -5.78 -0.51 34.74
CA MET A 97 -4.66 -0.81 35.63
C MET A 97 -3.72 0.39 35.81
N ALA A 98 -3.48 1.15 34.74
CA ALA A 98 -2.57 2.30 34.76
C ALA A 98 -3.24 3.62 35.17
N GLY A 99 -4.55 3.63 35.43
CA GLY A 99 -5.30 4.84 35.79
C GLY A 99 -5.38 5.89 34.65
N LEU A 100 -5.25 5.45 33.40
CA LEU A 100 -5.15 6.36 32.25
C LEU A 100 -6.52 6.79 31.71
N SER A 101 -6.56 8.00 31.16
CA SER A 101 -7.67 8.52 30.38
C SER A 101 -7.80 7.85 29.01
N ALA A 102 -8.95 8.04 28.35
CA ALA A 102 -9.18 7.50 27.00
C ALA A 102 -8.20 8.12 25.99
N GLU A 103 -7.95 9.42 26.11
CA GLU A 103 -7.01 10.18 25.31
C GLU A 103 -5.57 9.72 25.55
N GLN A 104 -5.19 9.49 26.81
CA GLN A 104 -3.86 8.99 27.17
C GLN A 104 -3.63 7.56 26.63
N GLY A 105 -4.61 6.67 26.76
CA GLY A 105 -4.54 5.32 26.20
C GLY A 105 -4.45 5.33 24.67
N LEU A 106 -5.23 6.19 24.00
CA LEU A 106 -5.15 6.36 22.56
C LEU A 106 -3.80 6.94 22.12
N PHE A 107 -3.27 7.93 22.84
CA PHE A 107 -1.97 8.51 22.56
C PHE A 107 -0.84 7.46 22.62
N LEU A 108 -0.83 6.62 23.66
CA LEU A 108 0.13 5.52 23.77
C LEU A 108 0.01 4.54 22.60
N ARG A 109 -1.21 4.15 22.25
CA ARG A 109 -1.49 3.27 21.10
C ARG A 109 -0.95 3.87 19.79
N LEU A 110 -1.27 5.14 19.53
CA LEU A 110 -0.88 5.84 18.31
C LEU A 110 0.64 6.01 18.23
N GLY A 111 1.29 6.40 19.32
CA GLY A 111 2.74 6.56 19.37
C GLY A 111 3.48 5.27 19.05
N LEU A 112 3.11 4.15 19.70
CA LEU A 112 3.73 2.85 19.43
C LEU A 112 3.41 2.35 18.01
N SER A 113 2.16 2.47 17.57
CA SER A 113 1.75 2.04 16.23
C SER A 113 2.46 2.83 15.14
N ALA A 114 2.58 4.15 15.30
CA ALA A 114 3.30 5.02 14.37
C ALA A 114 4.78 4.64 14.28
N LEU A 115 5.43 4.36 15.42
CA LEU A 115 6.82 3.89 15.44
C LEU A 115 6.98 2.57 14.68
N LEU A 116 6.18 1.55 15.00
CA LEU A 116 6.29 0.23 14.38
C LEU A 116 5.98 0.28 12.88
N VAL A 117 4.94 1.01 12.47
CA VAL A 117 4.59 1.17 11.05
C VAL A 117 5.63 2.01 10.30
N LEU A 118 6.20 3.04 10.94
CA LEU A 118 7.28 3.83 10.35
C LEU A 118 8.45 2.90 9.97
N LEU A 119 8.89 2.03 10.88
CA LEU A 119 9.97 1.07 10.61
C LEU A 119 9.68 0.17 9.40
N LEU A 120 8.43 -0.28 9.24
CA LEU A 120 8.02 -1.08 8.08
C LEU A 120 8.01 -0.28 6.76
N VAL A 121 7.73 1.02 6.85
CA VAL A 121 7.61 1.90 5.68
C VAL A 121 8.94 2.53 5.28
N LEU A 122 9.95 2.60 6.16
CA LEU A 122 11.27 3.20 5.88
C LEU A 122 11.88 2.79 4.52
N PRO A 123 11.88 1.50 4.10
CA PRO A 123 12.46 1.11 2.81
C PRO A 123 11.73 1.71 1.60
N ARG A 124 10.50 2.19 1.78
CA ARG A 124 9.62 2.73 0.73
C ARG A 124 9.25 4.20 0.98
N ILE A 125 9.88 4.87 1.94
CA ILE A 125 9.54 6.24 2.35
C ILE A 125 9.62 7.24 1.19
N SER A 126 10.52 7.03 0.22
CA SER A 126 10.69 7.89 -0.95
C SER A 126 9.50 7.85 -1.92
N GLN A 127 8.62 6.84 -1.83
CA GLN A 127 7.44 6.73 -2.68
C GLN A 127 6.39 7.80 -2.36
N TYR A 128 6.37 8.34 -1.14
CA TYR A 128 5.49 9.48 -0.81
C TYR A 128 5.83 10.72 -1.63
N GLY A 129 7.10 11.01 -1.88
CA GLY A 129 7.51 12.14 -2.72
C GLY A 129 7.05 11.98 -4.17
N GLN A 130 7.08 10.75 -4.69
CA GLN A 130 6.58 10.43 -6.03
C GLN A 130 5.05 10.59 -6.10
N ALA A 131 4.31 10.07 -5.12
CA ALA A 131 2.86 10.23 -5.04
C ALA A 131 2.47 11.72 -4.94
N TRP A 132 3.15 12.48 -4.08
CA TRP A 132 2.94 13.92 -3.91
C TRP A 132 3.31 14.73 -5.15
N SER A 133 4.09 14.20 -6.09
CA SER A 133 4.42 14.94 -7.33
C SER A 133 3.28 14.94 -8.35
N THR A 134 2.28 14.06 -8.18
CA THR A 134 1.13 13.93 -9.09
C THR A 134 -0.14 14.55 -8.48
N PRO A 135 -1.02 15.20 -9.26
CA PRO A 135 -2.30 15.71 -8.76
C PRO A 135 -3.16 14.63 -8.10
N GLU A 136 -3.22 13.44 -8.69
CA GLU A 136 -4.00 12.29 -8.20
C GLU A 136 -3.43 11.74 -6.89
N GLY A 137 -2.10 11.60 -6.81
CA GLY A 137 -1.44 11.14 -5.59
C GLY A 137 -1.57 12.13 -4.44
N LYS A 138 -1.45 13.45 -4.70
CA LYS A 138 -1.76 14.48 -3.70
C LYS A 138 -3.18 14.36 -3.19
N LYS A 139 -4.16 14.23 -4.08
CA LYS A 139 -5.57 14.08 -3.71
C LYS A 139 -5.79 12.82 -2.86
N GLY A 140 -5.22 11.68 -3.26
CA GLY A 140 -5.31 10.43 -2.51
C GLY A 140 -4.72 10.56 -1.10
N MET A 141 -3.54 11.18 -0.97
CA MET A 141 -2.91 11.42 0.33
C MET A 141 -3.75 12.35 1.22
N LEU A 142 -4.32 13.43 0.66
CA LEU A 142 -5.19 14.32 1.41
C LEU A 142 -6.48 13.63 1.88
N LEU A 143 -7.07 12.75 1.06
CA LEU A 143 -8.23 11.95 1.45
C LEU A 143 -7.90 10.99 2.60
N ILE A 144 -6.75 10.31 2.54
CA ILE A 144 -6.27 9.46 3.65
C ILE A 144 -6.08 10.31 4.91
N LEU A 145 -5.38 11.44 4.83
CA LEU A 145 -5.16 12.29 5.99
C LEU A 145 -6.47 12.82 6.61
N ALA A 146 -7.41 13.27 5.77
CA ALA A 146 -8.68 13.81 6.25
C ALA A 146 -9.59 12.72 6.83
N PHE A 147 -9.88 11.66 6.08
CA PHE A 147 -10.87 10.66 6.50
C PHE A 147 -10.27 9.55 7.36
N GLU A 148 -9.11 8.99 7.00
CA GLU A 148 -8.48 7.95 7.81
C GLU A 148 -7.70 8.54 9.00
N GLY A 149 -7.04 9.69 8.83
CA GLY A 149 -6.26 10.34 9.89
C GLY A 149 -7.14 11.08 10.90
N VAL A 150 -7.91 12.07 10.45
CA VAL A 150 -8.72 12.92 11.34
C VAL A 150 -10.02 12.23 11.73
N VAL A 151 -10.85 11.84 10.76
CA VAL A 151 -12.20 11.32 11.06
C VAL A 151 -12.13 9.96 11.74
N ALA A 152 -11.57 8.94 11.11
CA ALA A 152 -11.50 7.59 11.67
C ALA A 152 -10.43 7.48 12.77
N GLY A 153 -9.19 7.86 12.45
CA GLY A 153 -8.01 7.64 13.30
C GLY A 153 -7.97 8.49 14.57
N THR A 154 -8.63 9.65 14.58
CA THR A 154 -8.68 10.55 15.74
C THR A 154 -10.07 10.61 16.33
N LEU A 155 -11.07 11.15 15.63
CA LEU A 155 -12.42 11.35 16.21
C LEU A 155 -13.11 10.01 16.52
N GLY A 156 -13.11 9.09 15.56
CA GLY A 156 -13.67 7.74 15.72
C GLY A 156 -12.97 6.96 16.83
N MET A 157 -11.64 7.02 16.88
CA MET A 157 -10.87 6.34 17.94
C MET A 157 -11.04 6.98 19.31
N LEU A 158 -11.18 8.30 19.42
CA LEU A 158 -11.50 8.95 20.69
C LEU A 158 -12.87 8.50 21.21
N ALA A 159 -13.89 8.49 20.34
CA ALA A 159 -15.21 7.98 20.67
C ALA A 159 -15.15 6.50 21.12
N PHE A 160 -14.43 5.67 20.35
CA PHE A 160 -14.25 4.25 20.68
C PHE A 160 -13.54 4.03 22.02
N TYR A 161 -12.39 4.70 22.25
CA TYR A 161 -11.62 4.59 23.50
C TYR A 161 -12.42 5.09 24.71
N THR A 162 -13.20 6.14 24.53
CA THR A 162 -14.11 6.66 25.56
C THR A 162 -15.18 5.62 25.90
N ALA A 163 -15.80 5.04 24.87
CA ALA A 163 -16.87 4.08 25.04
C ALA A 163 -16.38 2.79 25.74
N ILE A 164 -15.25 2.20 25.32
CA ILE A 164 -14.74 0.97 25.96
C ILE A 164 -14.24 1.23 27.40
N ARG A 165 -13.82 2.47 27.71
CA ARG A 165 -13.40 2.84 29.07
C ARG A 165 -14.59 2.90 30.02
N GLN A 166 -15.74 3.37 29.54
CA GLN A 166 -16.94 3.60 30.36
C GLN A 166 -17.90 2.40 30.37
N GLY A 167 -18.07 1.70 29.25
CA GLY A 167 -19.06 0.65 29.07
C GLY A 167 -18.49 -0.76 29.03
N GLU A 168 -19.38 -1.76 29.08
CA GLU A 168 -19.02 -3.18 28.96
C GLU A 168 -18.50 -3.49 27.55
N LEU A 169 -17.40 -4.23 27.46
CA LEU A 169 -16.73 -4.48 26.18
C LEU A 169 -17.63 -5.28 25.22
N SER A 170 -18.36 -6.28 25.75
CA SER A 170 -19.29 -7.12 25.01
C SER A 170 -20.48 -6.35 24.42
N ARG A 171 -20.82 -5.18 24.96
CA ARG A 171 -21.92 -4.32 24.49
C ARG A 171 -21.42 -3.24 23.55
N VAL A 172 -20.39 -2.52 23.97
CA VAL A 172 -19.85 -1.35 23.25
C VAL A 172 -19.16 -1.74 21.96
N VAL A 173 -18.39 -2.84 21.94
CA VAL A 173 -17.61 -3.22 20.76
C VAL A 173 -18.51 -3.56 19.57
N PRO A 174 -19.52 -4.45 19.68
CA PRO A 174 -20.44 -4.72 18.56
C PRO A 174 -21.15 -3.46 18.04
N LEU A 175 -21.52 -2.53 18.93
CA LEU A 175 -22.16 -1.27 18.54
C LEU A 175 -21.21 -0.35 17.76
N ALA A 176 -19.97 -0.21 18.24
CA ALA A 176 -18.92 0.57 17.56
C ALA A 176 -18.53 -0.03 16.20
N PHE A 177 -18.62 -1.36 16.04
CA PHE A 177 -18.36 -2.08 14.80
C PHE A 177 -19.62 -2.36 13.97
N THR A 178 -20.61 -1.47 14.01
CA THR A 178 -21.70 -1.39 13.00
C THR A 178 -21.19 -0.95 11.62
N THR A 179 -19.88 -0.95 11.38
CA THR A 179 -19.26 -0.56 10.11
C THR A 179 -19.76 -1.31 8.88
N PRO A 180 -20.22 -2.58 8.92
CA PRO A 180 -20.81 -3.20 7.74
C PRO A 180 -22.12 -2.53 7.29
N PHE A 181 -22.92 -1.98 8.22
CA PHE A 181 -24.11 -1.20 7.88
C PHE A 181 -23.71 0.10 7.17
N TRP A 182 -22.74 0.84 7.73
CA TRP A 182 -22.24 2.08 7.12
C TRP A 182 -21.56 1.82 5.77
N GLY A 183 -20.80 0.73 5.65
CA GLY A 183 -20.16 0.31 4.40
C GLY A 183 -21.19 -0.03 3.32
N PHE A 184 -22.25 -0.76 3.67
CA PHE A 184 -23.36 -1.01 2.77
C PHE A 184 -24.04 0.30 2.34
N LEU A 185 -24.36 1.20 3.28
CA LEU A 185 -25.00 2.47 2.99
C LEU A 185 -24.14 3.36 2.06
N LEU A 186 -22.86 3.52 2.37
CA LEU A 186 -21.93 4.31 1.56
C LEU A 186 -21.61 3.65 0.21
N GLY A 187 -21.59 2.31 0.14
CA GLY A 187 -21.48 1.57 -1.11
C GLY A 187 -22.66 1.87 -2.05
N VAL A 188 -23.88 1.89 -1.51
CA VAL A 188 -25.08 2.25 -2.27
C VAL A 188 -25.05 3.74 -2.68
N LEU A 189 -24.77 4.65 -1.74
CA LEU A 189 -24.87 6.09 -1.97
C LEU A 189 -23.73 6.66 -2.85
N LEU A 190 -22.49 6.25 -2.60
CA LEU A 190 -21.32 6.83 -3.25
C LEU A 190 -20.83 6.01 -4.45
N HIS A 191 -21.03 4.69 -4.42
CA HIS A 191 -20.52 3.77 -5.45
C HIS A 191 -21.63 3.17 -6.32
N GLY A 192 -22.90 3.48 -6.06
CA GLY A 192 -24.04 2.99 -6.83
C GLY A 192 -24.20 1.47 -6.74
N GLU A 193 -23.78 0.85 -5.64
CA GLU A 193 -23.94 -0.59 -5.47
C GLU A 193 -25.41 -1.02 -5.52
N LYS A 194 -25.67 -2.10 -6.26
CA LYS A 194 -27.03 -2.68 -6.31
C LYS A 194 -27.42 -3.21 -4.93
N VAL A 195 -28.58 -2.77 -4.45
CA VAL A 195 -29.24 -3.32 -3.27
C VAL A 195 -29.91 -4.63 -3.66
N THR A 196 -29.47 -5.72 -3.03
CA THR A 196 -30.14 -7.03 -3.14
C THR A 196 -30.86 -7.34 -1.83
N ALA A 197 -31.97 -8.09 -1.90
CA ALA A 197 -32.70 -8.52 -0.71
C ALA A 197 -31.80 -9.29 0.28
N LEU A 198 -30.84 -10.07 -0.23
CA LEU A 198 -29.89 -10.81 0.59
C LEU A 198 -28.92 -9.87 1.34
N LYS A 199 -28.36 -8.84 0.67
CA LYS A 199 -27.51 -7.84 1.33
C LYS A 199 -28.28 -7.09 2.41
N ALA A 200 -29.49 -6.63 2.08
CA ALA A 200 -30.35 -5.91 3.02
C ALA A 200 -30.73 -6.78 4.24
N GLY A 201 -31.13 -8.04 4.00
CA GLY A 201 -31.45 -9.00 5.05
C GLY A 201 -30.25 -9.33 5.94
N GLY A 202 -29.06 -9.48 5.36
CA GLY A 202 -27.82 -9.70 6.13
C GLY A 202 -27.48 -8.53 7.04
N VAL A 203 -27.60 -7.29 6.55
CA VAL A 203 -27.40 -6.07 7.36
C VAL A 203 -28.45 -5.97 8.47
N ALA A 204 -29.72 -6.27 8.17
CA ALA A 204 -30.79 -6.26 9.17
C ALA A 204 -30.56 -7.31 10.27
N ALA A 205 -30.17 -8.53 9.91
CA ALA A 205 -29.86 -9.59 10.87
C ALA A 205 -28.66 -9.23 11.76
N MET A 206 -27.62 -8.62 11.19
CA MET A 206 -26.48 -8.12 11.95
C MET A 206 -26.90 -7.05 12.98
N LEU A 207 -27.69 -6.05 12.55
CA LEU A 207 -28.18 -5.00 13.44
C LEU A 207 -29.07 -5.58 14.54
N LEU A 208 -29.95 -6.54 14.22
CA LEU A 208 -30.77 -7.23 15.21
C LEU A 208 -29.91 -7.95 16.25
N GLY A 209 -28.85 -8.65 15.82
CA GLY A 209 -27.90 -9.30 16.74
C GLY A 209 -27.24 -8.30 17.69
N ILE A 210 -26.87 -7.11 17.19
CA ILE A 210 -26.29 -6.04 18.02
C ILE A 210 -27.34 -5.51 19.02
N VAL A 211 -28.58 -5.31 18.61
CA VAL A 211 -29.67 -4.88 19.51
C VAL A 211 -29.87 -5.91 20.62
N LEU A 212 -29.92 -7.21 20.29
CA LEU A 212 -30.10 -8.28 21.28
C LEU A 212 -28.97 -8.34 22.32
N LEU A 213 -27.72 -8.02 21.94
CA LEU A 213 -26.60 -7.94 22.89
C LEU A 213 -26.67 -6.72 23.83
N ASN A 214 -27.46 -5.71 23.47
CA ASN A 214 -27.58 -4.45 24.20
C ASN A 214 -28.88 -4.31 25.02
N LEU A 215 -29.79 -5.29 24.92
CA LEU A 215 -30.91 -5.47 25.85
C LEU A 215 -30.45 -6.12 27.16
#